data_AF-A0A4C1SGU6-F1
#
_entry.id   AF-A0A4C1SGU6-F1
#
_cell.length_a   1.000
_cell.length_b   1.000
_cell.length_c   1.000
_cell.angle_alpha   90.00
_cell.angle_beta   90.00
_cell.angle_gamma   90.00
#
_symmetry.space_group_name_H-M   'P 1'
#
loop_
_entity.id
_entity.type
_entity.pdbx_description
1 polymer ?
#
loop_
_entity_poly.entity_id
_entity_poly.type
_entity_poly.pdbx_seq_one_letter_code
_entity_poly.pdbx_strand_id
1 'polypeptide(L)'
;MDGGVGSGVFSHELGILDSHRLPDSCSFFQAEVFAACRTMHGRDSLGSIGIFVDSQAAILALNSYTTTSSLFEECKQELSRLSCLFVITLVWFSAHRDYYGNERADQLARRVTALDISSVESVGKPLGSIKSGILRHFLRKSEEKWRRLDTCRMARFLWPSYNEKRIMQLAALSRTDISRLLAVMTLDTG
;
A
#
# COMPACT_ATOMS: atom_id res chain seq x y z
N MET A 1 -0.30 -10.72 10.19
CA MET A 1 1.09 -10.22 10.07
C MET A 1 1.16 -9.18 11.16
N ASP A 2 1.53 -9.61 12.35
CA ASP A 2 1.20 -8.90 13.58
C ASP A 2 2.46 -8.20 14.07
N GLY A 3 2.86 -7.18 13.31
CA GLY A 3 3.95 -6.27 13.66
C GLY A 3 3.52 -4.86 13.32
N GLY A 4 3.72 -3.93 14.25
CA GLY A 4 3.40 -2.52 14.03
C GLY A 4 4.22 -1.91 12.90
N VAL A 5 3.76 -0.78 12.36
CA VAL A 5 4.44 -0.06 11.26
C VAL A 5 5.10 1.20 11.81
N GLY A 6 6.38 1.38 11.53
CA GLY A 6 7.16 2.53 11.98
C GLY A 6 7.80 3.25 10.81
N SER A 7 8.07 4.53 10.98
CA SER A 7 8.79 5.37 10.03
C SER A 7 9.92 6.09 10.77
N GLY A 8 11.09 6.21 10.15
CA GLY A 8 12.28 6.77 10.78
C GLY A 8 13.00 7.73 9.85
N VAL A 9 13.52 8.83 10.40
CA VAL A 9 14.30 9.84 9.69
C VAL A 9 15.57 10.11 10.46
N PHE A 10 16.71 10.02 9.77
CA PHE A 10 18.02 10.26 10.36
C PHE A 10 18.83 11.25 9.52
N SER A 11 19.47 12.21 10.19
CA SER A 11 20.53 13.02 9.58
C SER A 11 21.55 13.38 10.65
N HIS A 12 22.80 12.96 10.44
CA HIS A 12 23.88 13.29 11.36
C HIS A 12 24.23 14.77 11.32
N GLU A 13 24.34 15.36 10.12
CA GLU A 13 24.70 16.76 9.90
C GLU A 13 23.69 17.73 10.52
N LEU A 14 22.41 17.37 10.46
CA LEU A 14 21.31 18.20 10.95
C LEU A 14 20.89 17.81 12.38
N GLY A 15 21.54 16.82 12.99
CA GLY A 15 21.18 16.31 14.31
C GLY A 15 19.78 15.69 14.39
N ILE A 16 19.24 15.19 13.29
CA ILE A 16 17.87 14.67 13.21
C ILE A 16 17.87 13.19 13.57
N LEU A 17 17.04 12.86 14.55
CA LEU A 17 16.73 11.52 15.03
C LEU A 17 15.22 11.49 15.27
N ASP A 18 14.45 11.30 14.20
CA ASP A 18 12.99 11.36 14.26
C ASP A 18 12.38 9.99 13.95
N SER A 19 11.30 9.64 14.64
CA SER A 19 10.66 8.32 14.52
C SER A 19 9.19 8.40 14.86
N HIS A 20 8.35 7.81 14.02
CA HIS A 20 6.90 7.91 14.10
C HIS A 20 6.25 6.53 14.05
N ARG A 21 5.35 6.27 15.00
CA ARG A 21 4.49 5.09 14.95
C ARG A 21 3.33 5.37 14.01
N LEU A 22 3.23 4.55 12.95
CA LEU A 22 2.15 4.62 11.98
C LEU A 22 1.05 3.59 12.30
N PRO A 23 -0.16 3.77 11.75
CA PRO A 23 -1.22 2.78 11.89
C PRO A 23 -0.81 1.44 11.30
N ASP A 24 -1.18 0.34 11.95
CA ASP A 24 -0.84 -1.02 11.49
C ASP A 24 -1.44 -1.37 10.12
N SER A 25 -2.42 -0.59 9.66
CA SER A 25 -2.97 -0.70 8.32
C SER A 25 -2.10 -0.06 7.22
N CYS A 26 -1.06 0.69 7.57
CA CYS A 26 -0.14 1.28 6.61
C CYS A 26 0.75 0.21 5.99
N SER A 27 1.15 0.40 4.74
CA SER A 27 2.21 -0.40 4.14
C SER A 27 3.58 0.19 4.48
N PHE A 28 4.64 -0.64 4.42
CA PHE A 28 6.03 -0.14 4.45
C PHE A 28 6.26 0.97 3.42
N PHE A 29 5.66 0.83 2.25
CA PHE A 29 5.67 1.87 1.22
C PHE A 29 5.09 3.23 1.68
N GLN A 30 3.99 3.22 2.44
CA GLN A 30 3.48 4.46 3.04
C GLN A 30 4.41 5.00 4.13
N ALA A 31 5.08 4.13 4.87
CA ALA A 31 6.05 4.53 5.89
C ALA A 31 7.28 5.25 5.30
N GLU A 32 7.76 4.79 4.14
CA GLU A 32 8.84 5.44 3.39
C GLU A 32 8.45 6.84 2.90
N VAL A 33 7.26 6.95 2.31
CA VAL A 33 6.76 8.24 1.82
C VAL A 33 6.51 9.20 2.98
N PHE A 34 6.00 8.69 4.10
CA PHE A 34 5.84 9.46 5.33
C PHE A 34 7.21 9.97 5.84
N ALA A 35 8.24 9.12 5.88
CA ALA A 35 9.59 9.54 6.29
C ALA A 35 10.10 10.69 5.41
N ALA A 36 9.99 10.56 4.09
CA ALA A 36 10.37 11.60 3.15
C ALA A 36 9.59 12.91 3.41
N CYS A 37 8.28 12.83 3.63
CA CYS A 37 7.45 13.96 4.03
C CYS A 37 7.96 14.68 5.29
N ARG A 38 8.26 13.90 6.34
CA ARG A 38 8.67 14.43 7.63
C ARG A 38 10.03 15.11 7.56
N THR A 39 10.93 14.64 6.68
CA THR A 39 12.22 15.31 6.47
C THR A 39 12.06 16.77 6.02
N MET A 40 10.94 17.09 5.35
CA MET A 40 10.66 18.39 4.76
C MET A 40 9.87 19.31 5.72
N HIS A 41 9.13 18.72 6.66
CA HIS A 41 8.22 19.47 7.52
C HIS A 41 8.95 20.45 8.46
N GLY A 42 8.47 21.69 8.54
CA GLY A 42 8.99 22.71 9.45
C GLY A 42 10.40 23.24 9.12
N ARG A 43 10.90 23.00 7.91
CA ARG A 43 12.19 23.53 7.46
C ARG A 43 12.07 24.86 6.73
N ASP A 44 12.85 25.83 7.20
CA ASP A 44 12.99 27.15 6.58
C ASP A 44 14.46 27.53 6.29
N SER A 45 15.39 26.56 6.33
CA SER A 45 16.84 26.81 6.17
C SER A 45 17.26 26.97 4.71
N LEU A 46 17.92 28.09 4.40
CA LEU A 46 18.53 28.40 3.09
C LEU A 46 19.57 27.35 2.65
N GLY A 47 19.34 26.70 1.49
CA GLY A 47 20.33 25.79 0.88
C GLY A 47 19.73 24.76 -0.08
N SER A 48 20.53 23.73 -0.40
CA SER A 48 20.10 22.52 -1.09
C SER A 48 19.85 21.39 -0.08
N ILE A 49 18.81 20.60 -0.31
CA ILE A 49 18.44 19.46 0.56
C ILE A 49 18.51 18.17 -0.26
N GLY A 50 19.40 17.26 0.13
CA GLY A 50 19.43 15.89 -0.37
C GLY A 50 18.63 14.96 0.52
N ILE A 51 17.54 14.38 0.01
CA ILE A 51 16.75 13.37 0.72
C ILE A 51 17.09 12.02 0.11
N PHE A 52 17.70 11.15 0.91
CA PHE A 52 18.06 9.80 0.50
C PHE A 52 16.93 8.85 0.86
N VAL A 53 16.41 8.12 -0.13
CA VAL A 53 15.31 7.18 0.03
C VAL A 53 15.70 5.86 -0.61
N ASP A 54 15.57 4.74 0.11
CA ASP A 54 15.96 3.43 -0.39
C ASP A 54 14.86 2.76 -1.24
N SER A 55 13.65 3.30 -1.19
CA SER A 55 12.49 2.88 -1.97
C SER A 55 12.37 3.65 -3.29
N GLN A 56 12.80 3.01 -4.38
CA GLN A 56 12.63 3.56 -5.74
C GLN A 56 11.15 3.84 -6.05
N ALA A 57 10.25 2.98 -5.57
CA ALA A 57 8.82 3.17 -5.74
C ALA A 57 8.34 4.47 -5.07
N ALA A 58 8.92 4.85 -3.91
CA ALA A 58 8.48 6.04 -3.18
C ALA A 58 8.86 7.30 -3.95
N ILE A 59 10.07 7.33 -4.50
CA ILE A 59 10.54 8.41 -5.37
C ILE A 59 9.64 8.53 -6.62
N LEU A 60 9.35 7.41 -7.30
CA LEU A 60 8.48 7.41 -8.47
C LEU A 60 7.06 7.91 -8.16
N ALA A 61 6.53 7.56 -6.99
CA ALA A 61 5.19 7.99 -6.58
C ALA A 61 5.14 9.47 -6.16
N LEU A 62 6.21 10.00 -5.57
CA LEU A 62 6.34 11.43 -5.31
C LEU A 62 6.52 12.24 -6.61
N ASN A 63 7.15 11.66 -7.63
CA ASN A 63 7.31 12.29 -8.95
C ASN A 63 6.09 12.09 -9.88
N SER A 64 5.09 11.30 -9.49
CA SER A 64 3.93 11.05 -10.34
C SER A 64 3.02 12.29 -10.42
N TYR A 65 2.31 12.46 -11.53
CA TYR A 65 1.30 13.53 -11.63
C TYR A 65 0.00 13.19 -10.89
N THR A 66 -0.33 11.90 -10.76
CA THR A 66 -1.58 11.43 -10.16
C THR A 66 -1.37 10.91 -8.75
N THR A 67 -2.24 11.33 -7.82
CA THR A 67 -2.19 10.92 -6.41
C THR A 67 -3.53 10.32 -5.96
N THR A 68 -3.51 9.19 -5.25
CA THR A 68 -4.74 8.51 -4.75
C THR A 68 -4.78 8.37 -3.23
N SER A 69 -3.90 9.07 -2.51
CA SER A 69 -3.77 9.02 -1.06
C SER A 69 -3.43 10.41 -0.54
N SER A 70 -4.09 10.85 0.54
CA SER A 70 -3.89 12.17 1.13
C SER A 70 -2.43 12.38 1.56
N LEU A 71 -1.78 11.36 2.11
CA LEU A 71 -0.37 11.40 2.50
C LEU A 71 0.53 11.87 1.35
N PHE A 72 0.35 11.28 0.17
CA PHE A 72 1.17 11.62 -0.99
C PHE A 72 0.89 13.03 -1.49
N GLU A 73 -0.35 13.49 -1.35
CA GLU A 73 -0.75 14.83 -1.76
C GLU A 73 -0.15 15.88 -0.82
N GLU A 74 -0.25 15.66 0.49
CA GLU A 74 0.41 16.46 1.52
C GLU A 74 1.92 16.55 1.28
N CYS A 75 2.59 15.42 1.00
CA CYS A 75 4.03 15.44 0.73
C CYS A 75 4.39 16.18 -0.55
N LYS A 76 3.57 16.06 -1.61
CA LYS A 76 3.80 16.82 -2.85
C LYS A 76 3.60 18.32 -2.64
N GLN A 77 2.62 18.71 -1.83
CA GLN A 77 2.38 20.10 -1.49
C GLN A 77 3.54 20.69 -0.71
N GLU A 78 4.06 19.98 0.30
CA GLU A 78 5.25 20.43 1.04
C GLU A 78 6.51 20.47 0.15
N LEU A 79 6.70 19.46 -0.70
CA LEU A 79 7.80 19.44 -1.66
C LEU A 79 7.70 20.65 -2.61
N SER A 80 6.51 20.95 -3.10
CA SER A 80 6.25 22.10 -3.99
C SER A 80 6.50 23.42 -3.26
N ARG A 81 6.01 23.57 -2.03
CA ARG A 81 6.22 24.76 -1.20
C ARG A 81 7.71 25.03 -0.97
N LEU A 82 8.47 23.99 -0.62
CA LEU A 82 9.89 24.10 -0.35
C LEU A 82 10.73 24.25 -1.63
N SER A 83 10.28 23.71 -2.76
CA SER A 83 10.98 23.86 -4.06
C SER A 83 11.05 25.32 -4.54
N CYS A 84 10.14 26.17 -4.06
CA CYS A 84 10.20 27.62 -4.29
C CYS A 84 11.36 28.30 -3.55
N LEU A 85 11.90 27.66 -2.50
CA LEU A 85 12.92 28.22 -1.61
C LEU A 85 14.27 27.50 -1.75
N PHE A 86 14.25 26.20 -2.06
CA PHE A 86 15.40 25.31 -1.97
C PHE A 86 15.48 24.37 -3.17
N VAL A 87 16.70 23.94 -3.51
CA VAL A 87 16.91 22.84 -4.45
C VAL A 87 16.80 21.52 -3.69
N ILE A 88 15.70 20.80 -3.89
CA ILE A 88 15.46 19.49 -3.26
C ILE A 88 15.83 18.40 -4.25
N THR A 89 16.74 17.52 -3.84
CA THR A 89 17.16 16.36 -4.62
C THR A 89 16.71 15.10 -3.90
N LEU A 90 15.81 14.33 -4.50
CA LEU A 90 15.48 12.97 -4.06
C LEU A 90 16.50 12.00 -4.67
N VAL A 91 17.31 11.36 -3.82
CA VAL A 91 18.36 10.43 -4.25
C VAL A 91 17.97 9.02 -3.87
N TRP A 92 17.81 8.16 -4.88
CA TRP A 92 17.63 6.74 -4.67
C TRP A 92 18.96 6.06 -4.39
N PHE A 93 18.97 5.12 -3.45
CA PHE A 93 20.08 4.19 -3.24
C PHE A 93 19.56 2.78 -2.94
N SER A 94 20.39 1.76 -3.16
CA SER A 94 19.99 0.38 -2.84
C SER A 94 20.11 0.11 -1.34
N ALA A 95 19.02 -0.33 -0.71
CA ALA A 95 18.97 -0.71 0.71
C ALA A 95 20.04 -1.76 1.12
N HIS A 96 20.54 -2.56 0.18
CA HIS A 96 21.54 -3.63 0.42
C HIS A 96 22.99 -3.15 0.47
N ARG A 97 23.23 -1.84 0.41
CA ARG A 97 24.52 -1.27 0.74
C ARG A 97 24.40 -0.73 2.16
N ASP A 98 25.23 -1.24 3.06
CA ASP A 98 25.28 -0.92 4.50
C ASP A 98 25.65 0.56 4.73
N TYR A 99 24.77 1.46 4.31
CA TYR A 99 24.90 2.89 4.55
C TYR A 99 24.44 3.17 5.98
N TYR A 100 25.37 3.62 6.80
CA TYR A 100 25.14 3.93 8.21
C TYR A 100 23.87 4.76 8.45
N GLY A 101 23.58 5.75 7.60
CA GLY A 101 22.39 6.58 7.74
C GLY A 101 21.07 5.79 7.55
N ASN A 102 21.05 4.85 6.61
CA ASN A 102 19.87 4.01 6.36
C ASN A 102 19.63 3.06 7.52
N GLU A 103 20.68 2.40 8.01
CA GLU A 103 20.57 1.51 9.17
C GLU A 103 20.05 2.25 10.40
N ARG A 104 20.46 3.51 10.59
CA ARG A 104 19.96 4.34 11.69
C ARG A 104 18.50 4.71 11.51
N ALA A 105 18.06 5.06 10.30
CA ALA A 105 16.65 5.31 9.99
C ALA A 105 15.79 4.05 10.23
N ASP A 106 16.26 2.88 9.78
CA ASP A 106 15.60 1.59 10.00
C ASP A 106 15.51 1.23 11.48
N GLN A 107 16.58 1.46 12.24
CA GLN A 107 16.58 1.24 13.69
C GLN A 107 15.58 2.15 14.39
N LEU A 108 15.48 3.42 13.98
CA LEU A 108 14.48 4.36 14.49
C LEU A 108 13.07 3.87 14.19
N ALA A 109 12.79 3.45 12.95
CA ALA A 109 11.50 2.90 12.55
C ALA A 109 11.13 1.66 13.38
N ARG A 110 12.07 0.72 13.57
CA ARG A 110 11.83 -0.52 14.34
C ARG A 110 11.61 -0.28 15.84
N ARG A 111 12.18 0.77 16.42
CA ARG A 111 11.96 1.08 17.85
C ARG A 111 10.52 1.46 18.13
N VAL A 112 9.85 2.10 17.18
CA VAL A 112 8.48 2.59 17.36
C VAL A 112 7.40 1.59 16.97
N THR A 113 7.74 0.49 16.28
CA THR A 113 6.78 -0.57 15.91
C THR A 113 6.19 -1.33 17.09
N ALA A 114 6.82 -1.24 18.27
CA ALA A 114 6.35 -1.87 19.51
C ALA A 114 5.56 -0.91 20.42
N LEU A 115 5.50 0.39 20.08
CA LEU A 115 4.74 1.37 20.87
C LEU A 115 3.22 1.11 20.80
N ASP A 116 2.47 1.69 21.73
CA ASP A 116 1.01 1.55 21.74
C ASP A 116 0.35 2.38 20.62
N ILE A 117 -0.81 1.93 20.13
CA ILE A 117 -1.56 2.55 19.03
C ILE A 117 -2.09 3.95 19.42
N SER A 118 -2.15 4.25 20.72
CA SER A 118 -2.60 5.54 21.25
C SER A 118 -1.73 6.74 20.84
N SER A 119 -0.47 6.52 20.44
CA SER A 119 0.45 7.55 19.95
C SER A 119 0.66 7.53 18.43
N VAL A 120 -0.31 7.00 17.67
CA VAL A 120 -0.20 6.80 16.23
C VAL A 120 -0.47 8.10 15.45
N GLU A 121 0.41 8.39 14.50
CA GLU A 121 0.20 9.44 13.51
C GLU A 121 -0.99 9.12 12.59
N SER A 122 -1.81 10.12 12.27
CA SER A 122 -2.97 9.92 11.40
C SER A 122 -2.55 9.85 9.93
N VAL A 123 -2.40 8.63 9.41
CA VAL A 123 -2.09 8.41 7.99
C VAL A 123 -3.32 7.94 7.22
N GLY A 124 -3.70 8.71 6.19
CA GLY A 124 -4.80 8.38 5.30
C GLY A 124 -4.58 7.08 4.53
N LYS A 125 -5.59 6.21 4.50
CA LYS A 125 -5.54 4.97 3.70
C LYS A 125 -5.62 5.28 2.21
N PRO A 126 -4.81 4.64 1.35
CA PRO A 126 -4.93 4.82 -0.09
C PRO A 126 -6.30 4.38 -0.60
N LEU A 127 -6.85 5.10 -1.57
CA LEU A 127 -8.19 4.81 -2.12
C LEU A 127 -8.28 3.39 -2.69
N GLY A 128 -7.20 2.90 -3.32
CA GLY A 128 -7.10 1.52 -3.78
C GLY A 128 -7.29 0.51 -2.66
N SER A 129 -6.62 0.71 -1.52
CA SER A 129 -6.74 -0.15 -0.34
C SER A 129 -8.17 -0.16 0.21
N ILE A 130 -8.84 0.99 0.21
CA ILE A 130 -10.26 1.11 0.61
C ILE A 130 -11.15 0.30 -0.35
N LYS A 131 -11.03 0.54 -1.66
CA LYS A 131 -11.81 -0.16 -2.70
C LYS A 131 -11.60 -1.68 -2.63
N SER A 132 -10.36 -2.13 -2.54
CA SER A 132 -10.03 -3.55 -2.41
C SER A 132 -10.57 -4.16 -1.11
N GLY A 133 -10.53 -3.41 -0.01
CA GLY A 133 -11.11 -3.84 1.27
C GLY A 133 -12.62 -4.05 1.18
N ILE A 134 -13.34 -3.10 0.55
CA ILE A 134 -14.78 -3.19 0.31
C ILE A 134 -15.08 -4.42 -0.57
N LEU A 135 -14.38 -4.56 -1.70
CA LEU A 135 -14.59 -5.69 -2.61
C LEU A 135 -14.37 -7.03 -1.89
N ARG A 136 -13.29 -7.16 -1.12
CA ARG A 136 -12.98 -8.36 -0.34
C ARG A 136 -14.08 -8.68 0.69
N HIS A 137 -14.63 -7.66 1.34
CA HIS A 137 -15.75 -7.84 2.27
C HIS A 137 -16.97 -8.43 1.57
N PHE A 138 -17.36 -7.87 0.41
CA PHE A 138 -18.50 -8.36 -0.36
C PHE A 138 -18.26 -9.77 -0.90
N LEU A 139 -17.07 -10.06 -1.43
CA LEU A 139 -16.72 -11.40 -1.91
C LEU A 139 -16.81 -12.44 -0.79
N ARG A 140 -16.26 -12.13 0.40
CA ARG A 140 -16.38 -13.02 1.57
C ARG A 140 -17.83 -13.28 1.94
N LYS A 141 -18.66 -12.23 2.05
CA LYS A 141 -20.09 -12.41 2.35
C LYS A 141 -20.82 -13.23 1.29
N SER A 142 -20.49 -13.02 0.02
CA SER A 142 -21.06 -13.80 -1.09
C SER A 142 -20.64 -15.26 -1.02
N GLU A 143 -19.38 -15.55 -0.69
CA GLU A 143 -18.89 -16.92 -0.51
C GLU A 143 -19.54 -17.60 0.70
N GLU A 144 -19.68 -16.89 1.82
CA GLU A 144 -20.41 -17.38 3.00
C GLU A 144 -21.86 -17.74 2.66
N LYS A 145 -22.54 -16.90 1.89
CA LYS A 145 -23.89 -17.21 1.38
C LYS A 145 -23.88 -18.42 0.46
N TRP A 146 -22.94 -18.48 -0.49
CA TRP A 146 -22.82 -19.60 -1.43
C TRP A 146 -22.63 -20.95 -0.72
N ARG A 147 -21.81 -20.97 0.33
CA ARG A 147 -21.57 -22.17 1.16
C ARG A 147 -22.79 -22.59 1.98
N ARG A 148 -23.65 -21.65 2.38
CA ARG A 148 -24.86 -21.89 3.18
C ARG A 148 -26.09 -22.28 2.36
N LEU A 149 -26.03 -22.21 1.04
CA LEU A 149 -27.16 -22.60 0.19
C LEU A 149 -27.16 -24.12 -0.03
N ASP A 150 -28.30 -24.72 0.26
CA ASP A 150 -28.55 -26.17 0.11
C ASP A 150 -29.03 -26.51 -1.32
N THR A 151 -29.44 -25.48 -2.07
CA THR A 151 -29.89 -25.56 -3.45
C THR A 151 -28.73 -25.40 -4.43
N CYS A 152 -28.94 -25.71 -5.71
CA CYS A 152 -27.94 -25.55 -6.79
C CYS A 152 -26.73 -26.50 -6.73
N ARG A 153 -26.98 -27.80 -6.47
CA ARG A 153 -25.97 -28.87 -6.36
C ARG A 153 -24.97 -28.90 -7.53
N MET A 154 -25.47 -28.82 -8.77
CA MET A 154 -24.64 -28.84 -9.97
C MET A 154 -23.75 -27.59 -10.08
N ALA A 155 -24.31 -26.41 -9.84
CA ALA A 155 -23.53 -25.17 -9.87
C ALA A 155 -22.44 -25.14 -8.79
N ARG A 156 -22.68 -25.73 -7.61
CA ARG A 156 -21.66 -25.89 -6.56
C ARG A 156 -20.57 -26.88 -6.92
N PHE A 157 -20.91 -27.99 -7.58
CA PHE A 157 -19.92 -28.96 -8.04
C PHE A 157 -18.97 -28.32 -9.06
N LEU A 158 -19.52 -27.57 -10.01
CA LEU A 158 -18.75 -26.87 -11.04
C LEU A 158 -18.00 -25.65 -10.49
N TRP A 159 -18.56 -25.01 -9.47
CA TRP A 159 -18.07 -23.77 -8.88
C TRP A 159 -18.08 -23.79 -7.34
N PRO A 160 -17.12 -24.51 -6.71
CA PRO A 160 -17.08 -24.63 -5.26
C PRO A 160 -16.64 -23.34 -4.54
N SER A 161 -15.89 -22.47 -5.23
CA SER A 161 -15.40 -21.20 -4.67
C SER A 161 -15.39 -20.10 -5.73
N TYR A 162 -15.31 -18.85 -5.29
CA TYR A 162 -15.14 -17.71 -6.18
C TYR A 162 -13.84 -17.84 -6.98
N ASN A 163 -13.91 -17.63 -8.30
CA ASN A 163 -12.75 -17.63 -9.20
C ASN A 163 -12.93 -16.54 -10.26
N GLU A 164 -12.25 -15.42 -10.06
CA GLU A 164 -12.36 -14.23 -10.92
C GLU A 164 -12.02 -14.53 -12.39
N LYS A 165 -10.92 -15.24 -12.65
CA LYS A 165 -10.46 -15.56 -14.01
C LYS A 165 -11.51 -16.36 -14.76
N ARG A 166 -12.05 -17.40 -14.13
CA ARG A 166 -13.08 -18.23 -14.76
C ARG A 166 -14.39 -17.46 -14.96
N ILE A 167 -14.76 -16.55 -14.04
CA ILE A 167 -15.94 -15.69 -14.20
C ILE A 167 -15.75 -14.74 -15.38
N MET A 168 -14.58 -14.12 -15.53
CA MET A 168 -14.28 -13.26 -16.68
C MET A 168 -14.31 -14.05 -17.99
N GLN A 169 -13.79 -15.29 -18.00
CA GLN A 169 -13.88 -16.19 -19.15
C GLN A 169 -15.33 -16.51 -19.51
N LEU A 170 -16.18 -16.84 -18.53
CA LEU A 170 -17.62 -17.08 -18.75
C LEU A 170 -18.35 -15.82 -19.22
N ALA A 171 -18.04 -14.66 -18.64
CA ALA A 171 -18.64 -13.39 -19.03
C ALA A 171 -18.29 -12.99 -20.47
N ALA A 172 -17.16 -13.49 -21.00
CA ALA A 172 -16.75 -13.31 -22.38
C ALA A 172 -17.42 -14.30 -23.37
N LEU A 173 -18.10 -15.35 -22.89
CA LEU A 173 -18.78 -16.33 -23.73
C LEU A 173 -20.20 -15.90 -24.10
N SER A 174 -20.66 -16.35 -25.28
CA SER A 174 -22.06 -16.17 -25.67
C SER A 174 -22.98 -17.08 -24.84
N ARG A 175 -24.26 -16.73 -24.73
CA ARG A 175 -25.26 -17.57 -24.04
C ARG A 175 -25.30 -19.01 -24.60
N THR A 176 -25.09 -19.15 -25.90
CA THR A 176 -25.09 -20.44 -26.59
C THR A 176 -23.91 -21.32 -26.17
N ASP A 177 -22.74 -20.71 -26.00
CA ASP A 177 -21.52 -21.42 -25.60
C ASP A 177 -21.54 -21.80 -24.13
N ILE A 178 -22.11 -20.96 -23.26
CA ILE A 178 -22.34 -21.29 -21.86
C ILE A 178 -23.28 -22.49 -21.74
N SER A 179 -24.38 -22.53 -22.50
CA SER A 179 -25.30 -23.66 -22.50
C SER A 179 -24.65 -24.96 -22.97
N ARG A 180 -23.79 -24.91 -24.00
CA ARG A 180 -23.03 -26.07 -24.46
C ARG A 180 -22.02 -26.55 -23.42
N LEU A 181 -21.29 -25.62 -22.80
CA LEU A 181 -20.33 -25.92 -21.74
C LEU A 181 -21.01 -26.60 -20.55
N LEU A 182 -22.15 -26.07 -20.09
CA LEU A 182 -22.93 -26.67 -19.02
C LEU A 182 -23.40 -28.07 -19.41
N ALA A 183 -23.91 -28.27 -20.63
CA ALA A 183 -24.35 -29.58 -21.10
C ALA A 183 -23.22 -30.63 -21.05
N VAL A 184 -22.01 -30.29 -21.54
CA VAL A 184 -20.84 -31.18 -21.48
C VAL A 184 -20.47 -31.51 -20.04
N MET A 185 -20.38 -30.51 -19.17
CA MET A 185 -19.99 -30.71 -17.77
C MET A 185 -21.03 -31.50 -16.95
N THR A 186 -22.30 -31.43 -17.33
CA THR A 186 -23.36 -32.24 -16.69
C THR A 186 -23.42 -33.68 -17.18
N LEU A 187 -22.91 -33.99 -18.38
CA LEU A 187 -22.90 -35.35 -18.94
C LEU A 187 -21.77 -36.22 -18.36
N ASP A 188 -20.63 -35.61 -17.99
CA ASP A 188 -19.48 -36.31 -17.39
C ASP A 188 -19.61 -36.59 -15.88
N THR A 189 -20.69 -36.17 -15.24
CA THR A 189 -20.91 -36.29 -13.78
C THR A 189 -22.00 -37.29 -13.38
N GLY A 190 -22.48 -38.10 -14.34
CA GLY A 190 -23.46 -39.17 -14.16
C GLY A 190 -22.85 -40.53 -13.85
#